data_AF-A0A9D2CDZ9-F1
#
_entry.id   AF-A0A9D2CDZ9-F1
#
_cell.length_a   1.000
_cell.length_b   1.000
_cell.length_c   1.000
_cell.angle_alpha   90.00
_cell.angle_beta   90.00
_cell.angle_gamma   90.00
#
_symmetry.space_group_name_H-M   'P 1'
#
loop_
_entity.id
_entity.type
_entity.pdbx_description
1 polymer ?
#
loop_
_entity_poly.entity_id
_entity_poly.type
_entity_poly.pdbx_seq_one_letter_code
_entity_poly.pdbx_strand_id
1 'polypeptide(L)'
;MSNFFEQELRKLFGDGEIIHDPVFVGRTCLGNLDAGRQVRAEFVTMGYADHYTALRLTLLDSDLGVVDKLTLRLKEVWGRQKVPNNPYLRDGVDPHIWVDGNSVDWYAFHPTQADYQKLRQAAGSYLDVFRDRALERTRNGPRLVYICAPLRGDVERNIAFAKEKAREVFQAGDVPVCPHLMFPPIADPEAPVQDQAAREMGLRLVETCQQVNVYGAAQTPGMQAEIRRAEELGIPVKTEQPAIKKTKSRSRQGQAR
;
A
#
# COMPACT_ATOMS: atom_id res chain seq x y z
N MET A 1 -21.33 17.27 10.75
CA MET A 1 -21.50 18.14 9.56
C MET A 1 -20.11 18.42 9.00
N SER A 2 -19.89 18.17 7.72
CA SER A 2 -18.63 18.51 7.04
C SER A 2 -18.59 20.02 6.75
N ASN A 3 -17.44 20.66 6.99
CA ASN A 3 -17.28 22.09 6.68
C ASN A 3 -17.05 22.31 5.17
N PHE A 4 -17.15 23.57 4.72
CA PHE A 4 -17.02 23.93 3.30
C PHE A 4 -15.74 23.37 2.66
N PHE A 5 -14.56 23.58 3.28
CA PHE A 5 -13.29 23.09 2.74
C PHE A 5 -13.24 21.57 2.59
N GLU A 6 -13.79 20.85 3.57
CA GLU A 6 -13.91 19.40 3.49
C GLU A 6 -14.78 18.98 2.30
N GLN A 7 -15.91 19.65 2.06
CA GLN A 7 -16.77 19.36 0.91
C GLN A 7 -16.04 19.60 -0.41
N GLU A 8 -15.29 20.69 -0.52
CA GLU A 8 -14.47 21.00 -1.70
C GLU A 8 -13.36 19.97 -1.94
N LEU A 9 -12.66 19.54 -0.89
CA LEU A 9 -11.63 18.51 -0.97
C LEU A 9 -12.23 17.13 -1.33
N ARG A 10 -13.43 16.80 -0.84
CA ARG A 10 -14.14 15.57 -1.21
C ARG A 10 -14.49 15.54 -2.70
N LYS A 11 -14.82 16.67 -3.32
CA LYS A 11 -15.02 16.75 -4.78
C LYS A 11 -13.73 16.44 -5.56
N LEU A 12 -12.56 16.77 -4.98
CA LEU A 12 -11.26 16.56 -5.60
C LEU A 12 -10.68 15.16 -5.38
N PHE A 13 -10.91 14.56 -4.22
CA PHE A 13 -10.18 13.34 -3.81
C PHE A 13 -11.06 12.26 -3.19
N GLY A 14 -12.37 12.49 -3.03
CA GLY A 14 -13.27 11.60 -2.29
C GLY A 14 -13.54 10.25 -2.95
N ASP A 15 -13.22 10.08 -4.22
CA ASP A 15 -13.30 8.79 -4.94
C ASP A 15 -12.08 7.89 -4.72
N GLY A 16 -11.01 8.41 -4.10
CA GLY A 16 -9.82 7.63 -3.81
C GLY A 16 -8.93 7.35 -5.03
N GLU A 17 -9.14 7.98 -6.18
CA GLU A 17 -8.36 7.70 -7.40
C GLU A 17 -6.96 8.32 -7.34
N ILE A 18 -6.86 9.57 -6.88
CA ILE A 18 -5.58 10.32 -6.82
C ILE A 18 -4.90 10.15 -5.46
N ILE A 19 -5.68 10.19 -4.37
CA ILE A 19 -5.22 9.99 -2.99
C ILE A 19 -6.03 8.83 -2.43
N HIS A 20 -5.40 7.69 -2.17
CA HIS A 20 -6.06 6.47 -1.73
C HIS A 20 -6.46 6.54 -0.25
N ASP A 21 -7.58 5.90 0.10
CA ASP A 21 -8.17 5.88 1.44
C ASP A 21 -8.22 7.26 2.11
N PRO A 22 -8.81 8.27 1.45
CA PRO A 22 -8.72 9.66 1.89
C PRO A 22 -9.50 9.88 3.18
N VAL A 23 -8.82 10.46 4.17
CA VAL A 23 -9.39 10.94 5.43
C VAL A 23 -9.47 12.45 5.38
N PHE A 24 -10.63 13.00 5.73
CA PHE A 24 -10.88 14.43 5.74
C PHE A 24 -11.08 14.92 7.17
N VAL A 25 -10.26 15.87 7.60
CA VAL A 25 -10.32 16.46 8.94
C VAL A 25 -10.15 17.97 8.83
N GLY A 26 -11.16 18.72 9.24
CA GLY A 26 -11.12 20.19 9.15
C GLY A 26 -10.94 20.65 7.71
N ARG A 27 -9.84 21.35 7.41
CA ARG A 27 -9.54 21.92 6.09
C ARG A 27 -8.54 21.09 5.28
N THR A 28 -8.36 19.84 5.67
CA THR A 28 -7.28 18.99 5.15
C THR A 28 -7.82 17.63 4.73
N CYS A 29 -7.31 17.14 3.60
CA CYS A 29 -7.42 15.77 3.14
C CYS A 29 -6.05 15.11 3.32
N LEU A 30 -6.00 13.93 3.93
CA LEU A 30 -4.80 13.11 4.06
C LEU A 30 -5.13 11.69 3.58
N GLY A 31 -4.26 11.11 2.77
CA GLY A 31 -4.38 9.70 2.39
C GLY A 31 -3.11 9.18 1.77
N ASN A 32 -3.15 7.95 1.27
CA ASN A 32 -1.97 7.26 0.76
C ASN A 32 -1.71 7.64 -0.70
N LEU A 33 -0.43 7.78 -1.06
CA LEU A 33 -0.01 7.77 -2.47
C LEU A 33 0.35 6.35 -2.89
N ASP A 34 1.31 5.75 -2.18
CA ASP A 34 1.83 4.40 -2.42
C ASP A 34 2.42 3.80 -1.13
N ALA A 35 3.32 2.83 -1.25
CA ALA A 35 3.96 2.17 -0.11
C ALA A 35 4.88 3.10 0.67
N GLY A 36 4.40 3.55 1.84
CA GLY A 36 5.18 4.38 2.76
C GLY A 36 5.06 5.88 2.50
N ARG A 37 4.32 6.30 1.45
CA ARG A 37 4.07 7.71 1.14
C ARG A 37 2.61 8.10 1.27
N GLN A 38 2.41 9.31 1.77
CA GLN A 38 1.10 9.91 1.98
C GLN A 38 1.05 11.30 1.34
N VAL A 39 -0.15 11.74 0.99
CA VAL A 39 -0.39 13.09 0.48
C VAL A 39 -1.32 13.81 1.42
N ARG A 40 -0.91 15.01 1.84
CA ARG A 40 -1.77 15.99 2.48
C ARG A 40 -2.17 17.06 1.46
N ALA A 41 -3.47 17.28 1.28
CA ALA A 41 -4.03 18.33 0.46
C ALA A 41 -4.85 19.34 1.29
N GLU A 42 -4.67 20.63 1.02
CA GLU A 42 -5.41 21.71 1.69
C GLU A 42 -5.49 22.95 0.79
N PHE A 43 -6.59 23.71 0.89
CA PHE A 43 -6.65 25.04 0.28
C PHE A 43 -5.86 26.04 1.14
N VAL A 44 -5.15 26.95 0.50
CA VAL A 44 -4.25 27.90 1.18
C VAL A 44 -4.40 29.31 0.64
N THR A 45 -4.07 30.28 1.49
CA THR A 45 -4.03 31.69 1.14
C THR A 45 -2.69 32.07 0.54
N MET A 46 -2.68 33.09 -0.31
CA MET A 46 -1.47 33.62 -0.93
C MET A 46 -1.41 35.14 -0.77
N GLY A 47 -1.09 35.60 0.45
CA GLY A 47 -0.91 37.01 0.78
C GLY A 47 -2.13 37.74 1.37
N TYR A 48 -3.32 37.13 1.32
CA TYR A 48 -4.55 37.67 1.90
C TYR A 48 -5.20 36.61 2.80
N ALA A 49 -5.36 36.90 4.09
CA ALA A 49 -5.66 35.91 5.13
C ALA A 49 -6.95 35.10 4.92
N ASP A 50 -7.92 35.67 4.21
CA ASP A 50 -9.24 35.06 4.00
C ASP A 50 -9.52 34.68 2.54
N HIS A 51 -8.51 34.80 1.66
CA HIS A 51 -8.64 34.49 0.24
C HIS A 51 -7.80 33.25 -0.08
N TYR A 52 -8.45 32.09 -0.12
CA TYR A 52 -7.81 30.82 -0.40
C TYR A 52 -7.72 30.63 -1.91
N THR A 53 -6.56 30.95 -2.46
CA THR A 53 -6.34 31.10 -3.91
C THR A 53 -5.56 29.93 -4.52
N ALA A 54 -5.19 28.93 -3.72
CA ALA A 54 -4.40 27.80 -4.17
C ALA A 54 -4.75 26.50 -3.44
N LEU A 55 -4.49 25.38 -4.10
CA LEU A 55 -4.46 24.04 -3.52
C LEU A 55 -3.00 23.66 -3.25
N ARG A 56 -2.66 23.39 -1.99
CA ARG A 56 -1.35 22.87 -1.60
C ARG A 56 -1.40 21.36 -1.45
N LEU A 57 -0.47 20.68 -2.10
CA LEU A 57 -0.17 19.26 -1.93
C LEU A 57 1.17 19.15 -1.19
N THR A 58 1.21 18.37 -0.12
CA THR A 58 2.42 18.03 0.61
C THR A 58 2.62 16.52 0.54
N LEU A 59 3.69 16.09 -0.11
CA LEU A 59 4.10 14.70 -0.17
C LEU A 59 4.89 14.36 1.09
N LEU A 60 4.48 13.28 1.74
CA LEU A 60 5.02 12.77 2.98
C LEU A 60 5.56 11.38 2.74
N ASP A 61 6.70 11.06 3.32
CA ASP A 61 7.29 9.74 3.40
C ASP A 61 7.46 9.38 4.88
N SER A 62 7.21 8.12 5.21
CA SER A 62 7.16 7.66 6.61
C SER A 62 8.50 7.78 7.33
N ASP A 63 9.61 7.69 6.59
CA ASP A 63 10.96 7.74 7.13
C ASP A 63 11.57 9.14 6.97
N LEU A 64 11.27 9.81 5.85
CA LEU A 64 11.89 11.10 5.49
C LEU A 64 11.06 12.32 5.92
N GLY A 65 9.81 12.14 6.32
CA GLY A 65 8.91 13.24 6.61
C GLY A 65 8.44 13.94 5.32
N VAL A 66 8.55 15.27 5.23
CA VAL A 66 8.11 15.98 4.03
C VAL A 66 9.13 15.80 2.90
N VAL A 67 8.69 15.18 1.81
CA VAL A 67 9.49 14.99 0.59
C VAL A 67 9.42 16.21 -0.31
N ASP A 68 8.20 16.69 -0.59
CA ASP A 68 8.00 17.85 -1.46
C ASP A 68 6.68 18.58 -1.16
N LYS A 69 6.57 19.83 -1.64
CA LYS A 69 5.35 20.64 -1.57
C LYS A 69 5.08 21.36 -2.88
N LEU A 70 3.94 21.05 -3.50
CA LEU A 70 3.41 21.81 -4.64
C LEU A 70 2.28 22.72 -4.19
N THR A 71 2.25 23.96 -4.71
CA THR A 71 1.13 24.89 -4.53
C THR A 71 0.56 25.25 -5.91
N LEU A 72 -0.60 24.68 -6.24
CA LEU A 72 -1.32 24.94 -7.48
C LEU A 72 -2.21 26.16 -7.30
N ARG A 73 -1.88 27.29 -7.93
CA ARG A 73 -2.74 28.48 -7.88
C ARG A 73 -3.96 28.27 -8.76
N LEU A 74 -5.15 28.55 -8.23
CA LEU A 74 -6.41 28.32 -8.94
C LEU A 74 -6.48 29.14 -10.23
N LYS A 75 -5.94 30.37 -10.24
CA LYS A 75 -5.85 31.19 -11.45
C LYS A 75 -4.92 30.63 -12.54
N GLU A 76 -3.93 29.82 -12.18
CA GLU A 76 -3.03 29.18 -13.14
C GLU A 76 -3.70 27.95 -13.77
N VAL A 77 -4.59 27.29 -13.04
CA VAL A 77 -5.35 26.11 -13.52
C VAL A 77 -6.61 26.50 -14.29
N TRP A 78 -7.37 27.48 -13.79
CA TRP A 78 -8.67 27.85 -14.36
C TRP A 78 -8.63 29.16 -15.17
N GLY A 79 -7.57 29.95 -15.03
CA GLY A 79 -7.54 31.31 -15.55
C GLY A 79 -8.38 32.28 -14.72
N ARG A 80 -8.34 33.55 -15.10
CA ARG A 80 -9.20 34.60 -14.52
C ARG A 80 -10.64 34.40 -15.01
N GLN A 81 -11.59 34.40 -14.08
CA GLN A 81 -12.99 34.08 -14.35
C GLN A 81 -13.80 35.32 -14.66
N LYS A 82 -14.56 35.29 -15.75
CA LYS A 82 -15.49 36.37 -16.09
C LYS A 82 -16.76 36.24 -15.24
N VAL A 83 -17.25 37.36 -14.73
CA VAL A 83 -18.49 37.41 -13.93
C VAL A 83 -19.54 38.19 -14.72
N PRO A 84 -20.46 37.51 -15.42
CA PRO A 84 -21.48 38.18 -16.23
C PRO A 84 -22.33 39.12 -15.38
N ASN A 85 -22.74 40.24 -15.97
CA ASN A 85 -23.67 41.21 -15.38
C ASN A 85 -23.20 41.83 -14.05
N ASN A 86 -21.91 41.77 -13.72
CA ASN A 86 -21.35 42.44 -12.55
C ASN A 86 -20.57 43.71 -12.95
N PRO A 87 -21.05 44.92 -12.60
CA PRO A 87 -20.40 46.17 -13.00
C PRO A 87 -19.08 46.44 -12.29
N TYR A 88 -18.80 45.75 -11.17
CA TYR A 88 -17.60 45.91 -10.35
C TYR A 88 -16.48 44.93 -10.73
N LEU A 89 -16.80 43.81 -11.40
CA LEU A 89 -15.85 42.75 -11.78
C LEU A 89 -15.69 42.63 -13.31
N ARG A 90 -15.55 43.78 -13.99
CA ARG A 90 -15.51 43.86 -15.47
C ARG A 90 -14.35 43.08 -16.08
N ASP A 91 -13.19 43.11 -15.42
CA ASP A 91 -11.99 42.38 -15.86
C ASP A 91 -11.96 40.92 -15.39
N GLY A 92 -13.04 40.47 -14.73
CA GLY A 92 -13.11 39.18 -14.08
C GLY A 92 -12.36 39.13 -12.74
N VAL A 93 -12.34 37.94 -12.14
CA VAL A 93 -11.81 37.70 -10.80
C VAL A 93 -10.87 36.50 -10.80
N ASP A 94 -9.80 36.58 -10.02
CA ASP A 94 -8.95 35.41 -9.76
C ASP A 94 -9.75 34.45 -8.85
N PRO A 95 -9.99 33.19 -9.25
CA PRO A 95 -10.83 32.28 -8.49
C PRO A 95 -10.23 32.00 -7.11
N HIS A 96 -11.07 32.10 -6.08
CA HIS A 96 -10.70 31.82 -4.69
C HIS A 96 -11.92 31.54 -3.82
N ILE A 97 -11.68 30.80 -2.74
CA ILE A 97 -12.64 30.67 -1.65
C ILE A 97 -12.44 31.88 -0.73
N TRP A 98 -13.54 32.54 -0.37
CA TRP A 98 -13.54 33.69 0.53
C TRP A 98 -14.19 33.31 1.86
N VAL A 99 -13.53 33.71 2.95
CA VAL A 99 -14.03 33.57 4.31
C VAL A 99 -14.41 34.95 4.83
N ASP A 100 -15.68 35.14 5.20
CA ASP A 100 -16.17 36.36 5.83
C ASP A 100 -16.85 36.02 7.15
N GLY A 101 -16.09 36.11 8.24
CA GLY A 101 -16.52 35.67 9.55
C GLY A 101 -16.91 34.18 9.56
N ASN A 102 -18.21 33.91 9.66
CA ASN A 102 -18.75 32.54 9.63
C ASN A 102 -19.20 32.08 8.24
N SER A 103 -19.20 32.96 7.25
CA SER A 103 -19.55 32.64 5.86
C SER A 103 -18.32 32.16 5.11
N VAL A 104 -18.43 31.02 4.42
CA VAL A 104 -17.37 30.48 3.57
C VAL A 104 -18.00 30.05 2.26
N ASP A 105 -17.56 30.66 1.16
CA ASP A 105 -18.04 30.32 -0.18
C ASP A 105 -17.02 30.68 -1.26
N TRP A 106 -17.29 30.27 -2.49
CA TRP A 106 -16.56 30.74 -3.65
C TRP A 106 -16.92 32.20 -3.98
N TYR A 107 -15.91 33.06 -4.14
CA TYR A 107 -16.15 34.47 -4.44
C TYR A 107 -16.45 34.71 -5.92
N ALA A 108 -17.70 35.09 -6.21
CA ALA A 108 -18.22 35.53 -7.51
C ALA A 108 -18.15 34.50 -8.67
N PHE A 109 -17.47 33.37 -8.50
CA PHE A 109 -17.36 32.27 -9.46
C PHE A 109 -17.46 30.93 -8.74
N HIS A 110 -18.42 30.09 -9.12
CA HIS A 110 -18.56 28.74 -8.54
C HIS A 110 -17.99 27.69 -9.52
N PRO A 111 -16.95 26.93 -9.14
CA PRO A 111 -16.34 25.93 -10.01
C PRO A 111 -17.35 24.87 -10.44
N THR A 112 -17.34 24.57 -11.73
CA THR A 112 -18.13 23.48 -12.32
C THR A 112 -17.39 22.15 -12.17
N GLN A 113 -18.07 21.05 -12.49
CA GLN A 113 -17.43 19.74 -12.56
C GLN A 113 -16.20 19.74 -13.48
N ALA A 114 -16.24 20.44 -14.61
CA ALA A 114 -15.12 20.54 -15.53
C ALA A 114 -13.91 21.27 -14.91
N ASP A 115 -14.16 22.26 -14.06
CA ASP A 115 -13.10 22.98 -13.35
C ASP A 115 -12.42 22.10 -12.31
N TYR A 116 -13.20 21.34 -11.52
CA TYR A 116 -12.61 20.33 -10.63
C TYR A 116 -11.80 19.29 -11.40
N GLN A 117 -12.25 18.84 -12.58
CA GLN A 117 -11.49 17.88 -13.38
C GLN A 117 -10.13 18.42 -13.81
N LYS A 118 -10.03 19.70 -14.20
CA LYS A 118 -8.72 20.33 -14.51
C LYS A 118 -7.80 20.35 -13.29
N LEU A 119 -8.34 20.71 -12.12
CA LEU A 119 -7.55 20.77 -10.89
C LEU A 119 -7.10 19.37 -10.42
N ARG A 120 -7.99 18.39 -10.53
CA ARG A 120 -7.69 16.97 -10.31
C ARG A 120 -6.59 16.48 -11.23
N GLN A 121 -6.70 16.76 -12.53
CA GLN A 121 -5.69 16.36 -13.51
C GLN A 121 -4.31 16.95 -13.19
N ALA A 122 -4.24 18.24 -12.82
CA ALA A 122 -2.99 18.88 -12.44
C ALA A 122 -2.39 18.26 -11.17
N ALA A 123 -3.21 18.02 -10.15
CA ALA A 123 -2.80 17.38 -8.91
C ALA A 123 -2.30 15.94 -9.13
N GLY A 124 -3.08 15.13 -9.85
CA GLY A 124 -2.75 13.74 -10.17
C GLY A 124 -1.48 13.63 -11.00
N SER A 125 -1.35 14.44 -12.06
CA SER A 125 -0.16 14.42 -12.94
C SER A 125 1.13 14.69 -12.19
N TYR A 126 1.10 15.59 -11.21
CA TYR A 126 2.26 15.86 -10.36
C TYR A 126 2.55 14.69 -9.40
N LEU A 127 1.53 14.18 -8.71
CA LEU A 127 1.69 13.08 -7.77
C LEU A 127 2.15 11.77 -8.44
N ASP A 128 1.72 11.54 -9.69
CA ASP A 128 2.11 10.37 -10.48
C ASP A 128 3.62 10.28 -10.76
N VAL A 129 4.35 11.40 -10.74
CA VAL A 129 5.82 11.41 -10.86
C VAL A 129 6.47 10.74 -9.65
N PHE A 130 5.81 10.77 -8.50
CA PHE A 130 6.31 10.20 -7.25
C PHE A 130 5.76 8.81 -6.95
N ARG A 131 4.81 8.30 -7.75
CA ARG A 131 4.30 6.93 -7.59
C ARG A 131 5.37 5.91 -7.93
N ASP A 132 5.67 5.04 -6.98
CA ASP A 132 6.49 3.87 -7.26
C ASP A 132 5.65 2.77 -7.95
N ARG A 133 5.67 2.79 -9.28
CA ARG A 133 4.97 1.81 -10.12
C ARG A 133 5.46 0.37 -9.94
N ALA A 134 6.65 0.15 -9.38
CA ALA A 134 7.15 -1.18 -9.08
C ALA A 134 6.53 -1.71 -7.76
N LEU A 135 6.36 -0.85 -6.75
CA LEU A 135 5.73 -1.19 -5.46
C LEU A 135 4.19 -1.27 -5.53
N GLU A 136 3.54 -0.44 -6.35
CA GLU A 136 2.09 -0.55 -6.58
C GLU A 136 1.72 -1.89 -7.24
N ARG A 137 2.55 -2.37 -8.17
CA ARG A 137 2.38 -3.69 -8.82
C ARG A 137 2.54 -4.86 -7.85
N THR A 138 3.43 -4.76 -6.87
CA THR A 138 3.63 -5.83 -5.87
C THR A 138 2.54 -5.83 -4.79
N ARG A 139 1.90 -4.68 -4.51
CA ARG A 139 0.80 -4.59 -3.52
C ARG A 139 -0.59 -4.92 -4.07
N ASN A 140 -0.90 -4.49 -5.29
CA ASN A 140 -2.20 -4.74 -5.93
C ASN A 140 -2.20 -5.97 -6.86
N GLY A 141 -1.03 -6.60 -7.04
CA GLY A 141 -0.87 -7.82 -7.81
C GLY A 141 -0.93 -9.09 -6.95
N PRO A 142 -0.98 -10.27 -7.61
CA PRO A 142 -0.78 -11.57 -6.97
C PRO A 142 0.43 -11.57 -6.02
N ARG A 143 0.26 -12.03 -4.78
CA ARG A 143 1.37 -12.12 -3.83
C ARG A 143 2.29 -13.26 -4.22
N LEU A 144 3.59 -13.08 -4.06
CA LEU A 144 4.55 -14.19 -4.07
C LEU A 144 4.43 -14.96 -2.75
N VAL A 145 3.95 -16.20 -2.82
CA VAL A 145 3.79 -17.08 -1.67
C VAL A 145 4.79 -18.21 -1.76
N TYR A 146 5.74 -18.23 -0.82
CA TYR A 146 6.73 -19.28 -0.73
C TYR A 146 6.12 -20.56 -0.14
N ILE A 147 6.36 -21.70 -0.77
CA ILE A 147 5.88 -23.01 -0.31
C ILE A 147 7.04 -23.79 0.31
N CYS A 148 7.03 -23.84 1.64
CA CYS A 148 7.96 -24.60 2.46
C CYS A 148 7.34 -25.97 2.77
N ALA A 149 7.82 -27.03 2.12
CA ALA A 149 7.28 -28.39 2.25
C ALA A 149 8.43 -29.42 2.26
N PRO A 150 8.25 -30.58 2.92
CA PRO A 150 9.27 -31.62 2.91
C PRO A 150 9.46 -32.20 1.51
N LEU A 151 10.72 -32.38 1.10
CA LEU A 151 11.07 -33.05 -0.16
C LEU A 151 11.73 -34.43 0.07
N ARG A 152 12.55 -34.57 1.11
CA ARG A 152 13.32 -35.80 1.38
C ARG A 152 12.43 -36.94 1.92
N GLY A 153 12.81 -38.18 1.62
CA GLY A 153 12.05 -39.38 1.97
C GLY A 153 11.28 -39.91 0.76
N ASP A 154 9.95 -39.95 0.86
CA ASP A 154 9.07 -40.35 -0.24
C ASP A 154 8.94 -39.21 -1.28
N VAL A 155 9.95 -39.14 -2.16
CA VAL A 155 10.12 -38.04 -3.12
C VAL A 155 8.91 -37.90 -4.06
N GLU A 156 8.36 -39.01 -4.56
CA GLU A 156 7.21 -38.96 -5.46
C GLU A 156 5.98 -38.37 -4.77
N ARG A 157 5.67 -38.84 -3.55
CA ARG A 157 4.57 -38.31 -2.76
C ARG A 157 4.78 -36.84 -2.39
N ASN A 158 6.00 -36.47 -2.02
CA ASN A 158 6.35 -35.10 -1.65
C ASN A 158 6.25 -34.13 -2.84
N ILE A 159 6.66 -34.56 -4.04
CA ILE A 159 6.51 -33.79 -5.27
C ILE A 159 5.03 -33.60 -5.60
N ALA A 160 4.22 -34.67 -5.52
CA ALA A 160 2.78 -34.58 -5.76
C ALA A 160 2.11 -33.61 -4.77
N PHE A 161 2.47 -33.70 -3.49
CA PHE A 161 1.98 -32.80 -2.45
C PHE A 161 2.38 -31.34 -2.67
N ALA A 162 3.65 -31.07 -3.02
CA ALA A 162 4.11 -29.72 -3.32
C ALA A 162 3.37 -29.11 -4.54
N LYS A 163 3.09 -29.92 -5.58
CA LYS A 163 2.31 -29.51 -6.74
C LYS A 163 0.87 -29.17 -6.38
N GLU A 164 0.23 -29.96 -5.51
CA GLU A 164 -1.13 -29.70 -5.03
C GLU A 164 -1.19 -28.36 -4.29
N LYS A 165 -0.28 -28.13 -3.34
CA LYS A 165 -0.20 -26.87 -2.59
C LYS A 165 0.13 -25.66 -3.47
N ALA A 166 1.00 -25.83 -4.47
CA ALA A 166 1.23 -24.79 -5.47
C ALA A 166 -0.04 -24.45 -6.25
N ARG A 167 -0.86 -25.46 -6.59
CA ARG A 167 -2.13 -25.27 -7.29
C ARG A 167 -3.15 -24.52 -6.44
N GLU A 168 -3.24 -24.80 -5.14
CA GLU A 168 -4.12 -24.07 -4.22
C GLU A 168 -3.79 -22.58 -4.18
N VAL A 169 -2.50 -22.23 -4.03
CA VAL A 169 -2.03 -20.84 -4.04
C VAL A 169 -2.34 -20.15 -5.38
N PHE A 170 -2.08 -20.85 -6.49
CA PHE A 170 -2.39 -20.34 -7.83
C PHE A 170 -3.90 -20.08 -8.01
N GLN A 171 -4.74 -21.00 -7.56
CA GLN A 171 -6.20 -20.85 -7.63
C GLN A 171 -6.74 -19.73 -6.73
N ALA A 172 -6.04 -19.39 -5.66
CA ALA A 172 -6.33 -18.24 -4.82
C ALA A 172 -5.95 -16.89 -5.47
N GLY A 173 -5.30 -16.92 -6.65
CA GLY A 173 -4.88 -15.71 -7.37
C GLY A 173 -3.49 -15.18 -6.98
N ASP A 174 -2.73 -15.95 -6.19
CA ASP A 174 -1.35 -15.64 -5.80
C ASP A 174 -0.34 -16.44 -6.65
N VAL A 175 0.95 -16.08 -6.58
CA VAL A 175 2.04 -16.75 -7.31
C VAL A 175 2.75 -17.75 -6.39
N PRO A 176 2.66 -19.07 -6.65
CA PRO A 176 3.38 -20.07 -5.86
C PRO A 176 4.87 -20.09 -6.21
N VAL A 177 5.72 -19.97 -5.19
CA VAL A 177 7.18 -20.15 -5.31
C VAL A 177 7.56 -21.45 -4.62
N CYS A 178 7.99 -22.45 -5.39
CA CYS A 178 8.29 -23.81 -4.90
C CYS A 178 9.72 -24.24 -5.24
N PRO A 179 10.74 -23.85 -4.44
CA PRO A 179 12.14 -24.18 -4.72
C PRO A 179 12.39 -25.68 -4.87
N HIS A 180 11.67 -26.50 -4.10
CA HIS A 180 11.73 -27.96 -4.13
C HIS A 180 11.18 -28.59 -5.42
N LEU A 181 10.47 -27.84 -6.28
CA LEU A 181 10.09 -28.26 -7.63
C LEU A 181 10.98 -27.62 -8.71
N MET A 182 11.66 -26.51 -8.37
CA MET A 182 12.46 -25.70 -9.31
C MET A 182 13.92 -26.12 -9.37
N PHE A 183 14.55 -26.36 -8.21
CA PHE A 183 15.98 -26.60 -8.12
C PHE A 183 16.41 -28.06 -8.32
N PRO A 184 15.69 -29.09 -7.85
CA PRO A 184 16.13 -30.48 -8.05
C PRO A 184 16.34 -30.89 -9.53
N PRO A 185 15.58 -30.38 -10.51
CA PRO A 185 15.86 -30.66 -11.93
C PRO A 185 17.18 -30.08 -12.47
N ILE A 186 17.79 -29.13 -11.77
CA ILE A 186 18.98 -28.38 -12.24
C ILE A 186 20.17 -28.40 -11.27
N ALA A 187 19.98 -28.88 -10.04
CA ALA A 187 20.99 -28.97 -9.00
C ALA A 187 20.89 -30.32 -8.29
N ASP A 188 21.98 -31.09 -8.30
CA ASP A 188 22.06 -32.40 -7.67
C ASP A 188 22.05 -32.27 -6.13
N PRO A 189 21.01 -32.76 -5.43
CA PRO A 189 20.93 -32.70 -3.97
C PRO A 189 22.00 -33.53 -3.24
N GLU A 190 22.61 -34.50 -3.93
CA GLU A 190 23.69 -35.34 -3.38
C GLU A 190 25.08 -34.69 -3.56
N ALA A 191 25.18 -33.64 -4.37
CA ALA A 191 26.41 -32.85 -4.55
C ALA A 191 26.43 -31.67 -3.55
N PRO A 192 27.33 -31.67 -2.53
CA PRO A 192 27.26 -30.70 -1.43
C PRO A 192 27.29 -29.22 -1.85
N VAL A 193 28.08 -28.90 -2.88
CA VAL A 193 28.20 -27.52 -3.40
C VAL A 193 26.91 -27.08 -4.09
N GLN A 194 26.27 -27.97 -4.85
CA GLN A 194 25.03 -27.65 -5.57
C GLN A 194 23.84 -27.59 -4.60
N ASP A 195 23.75 -28.53 -3.65
CA ASP A 195 22.75 -28.55 -2.59
C ASP A 195 22.83 -27.29 -1.71
N GLN A 196 24.05 -26.84 -1.36
CA GLN A 196 24.24 -25.58 -0.64
C GLN A 196 23.79 -24.38 -1.47
N ALA A 197 24.19 -24.30 -2.75
CA ALA A 197 23.78 -23.20 -3.62
C ALA A 197 22.25 -23.13 -3.79
N ALA A 198 21.58 -24.28 -3.95
CA ALA A 198 20.13 -24.37 -4.03
C ALA A 198 19.44 -23.88 -2.75
N ARG A 199 19.99 -24.20 -1.57
CA ARG A 199 19.49 -23.67 -0.28
C ARG A 199 19.64 -22.17 -0.17
N GLU A 200 20.81 -21.63 -0.53
CA GLU A 200 21.07 -20.19 -0.49
C GLU A 200 20.15 -19.42 -1.44
N MET A 201 19.93 -19.95 -2.65
CA MET A 201 18.93 -19.39 -3.58
C MET A 201 17.51 -19.49 -3.02
N GLY A 202 17.17 -20.59 -2.35
CA GLY A 202 15.90 -20.76 -1.65
C GLY A 202 15.67 -19.69 -0.59
N LEU A 203 16.68 -19.36 0.22
CA LEU A 203 16.60 -18.28 1.21
C LEU A 203 16.41 -16.91 0.54
N ARG A 204 17.11 -16.61 -0.55
CA ARG A 204 16.88 -15.35 -1.31
C ARG A 204 15.46 -15.24 -1.86
N LEU A 205 14.86 -16.36 -2.27
CA LEU A 205 13.46 -16.38 -2.71
C LEU A 205 12.51 -16.07 -1.55
N VAL A 206 12.79 -16.54 -0.33
CA VAL A 206 12.02 -16.17 0.87
C VAL A 206 12.00 -14.66 1.07
N GLU A 207 13.15 -14.00 0.93
CA GLU A 207 13.29 -12.54 1.11
C GLU A 207 12.42 -11.70 0.17
N THR A 208 12.05 -12.28 -0.99
CA THR A 208 11.25 -11.60 -2.01
C THR A 208 9.75 -11.90 -1.86
N CYS A 209 9.39 -12.89 -1.05
CA CYS A 209 8.00 -13.33 -0.88
C CYS A 209 7.25 -12.50 0.15
N GLN A 210 5.94 -12.33 -0.05
CA GLN A 210 5.07 -11.61 0.87
C GLN A 210 4.49 -12.53 1.96
N GLN A 211 4.65 -13.85 1.82
CA GLN A 211 4.17 -14.85 2.77
C GLN A 211 4.94 -16.17 2.59
N VAL A 212 5.12 -16.91 3.68
CA VAL A 212 5.61 -18.30 3.65
C VAL A 212 4.52 -19.24 4.18
N ASN A 213 4.15 -20.24 3.38
CA ASN A 213 3.28 -21.33 3.80
C ASN A 213 4.11 -22.56 4.11
N VAL A 214 3.99 -23.05 5.34
CA VAL A 214 4.71 -24.22 5.84
C VAL A 214 3.76 -25.40 5.91
N TYR A 215 4.13 -26.48 5.25
CA TYR A 215 3.37 -27.71 5.16
C TYR A 215 4.19 -28.93 5.58
N GLY A 216 3.51 -29.95 6.10
CA GLY A 216 4.12 -31.22 6.52
C GLY A 216 4.21 -31.39 8.04
N ALA A 217 4.23 -32.66 8.47
CA ALA A 217 4.23 -33.02 9.89
C ALA A 217 5.60 -32.84 10.57
N ALA A 218 6.69 -32.98 9.82
CA ALA A 218 8.05 -32.85 10.33
C ALA A 218 8.81 -31.75 9.58
N GLN A 219 9.39 -30.80 10.32
CA GLN A 219 10.19 -29.72 9.76
C GLN A 219 11.63 -30.17 9.58
N THR A 220 12.10 -30.20 8.34
CA THR A 220 13.50 -30.52 8.04
C THR A 220 14.42 -29.32 8.41
N PRO A 221 15.74 -29.53 8.57
CA PRO A 221 16.67 -28.42 8.82
C PRO A 221 16.62 -27.30 7.78
N GLY A 222 16.39 -27.65 6.50
CA GLY A 222 16.21 -26.67 5.42
C GLY A 222 14.94 -25.82 5.61
N MET A 223 13.81 -26.47 5.89
CA MET A 223 12.55 -25.79 6.20
C MET A 223 12.69 -24.86 7.40
N GLN A 224 13.38 -25.30 8.47
CA GLN A 224 13.61 -24.45 9.64
C GLN A 224 14.45 -23.21 9.30
N ALA A 225 15.41 -23.32 8.38
CA ALA A 225 16.20 -22.18 7.94
C ALA A 225 15.34 -21.17 7.17
N GLU A 226 14.46 -21.65 6.30
CA GLU A 226 13.49 -20.82 5.56
C GLU A 226 12.52 -20.10 6.50
N ILE A 227 11.98 -20.81 7.50
CA ILE A 227 11.06 -20.24 8.50
C ILE A 227 11.76 -19.17 9.33
N ARG A 228 12.95 -19.46 9.87
CA ARG A 228 13.72 -18.48 10.65
C ARG A 228 14.01 -17.24 9.83
N ARG A 229 14.39 -17.39 8.56
CA ARG A 229 14.65 -16.25 7.68
C ARG A 229 13.42 -15.38 7.46
N ALA A 230 12.25 -16.01 7.28
CA ALA A 230 10.99 -15.28 7.17
C ALA A 230 10.64 -14.52 8.46
N GLU A 231 10.81 -15.15 9.62
CA GLU A 231 10.56 -14.54 10.92
C GLU A 231 11.49 -13.35 11.19
N GLU A 232 12.79 -13.47 10.87
CA GLU A 232 13.78 -12.37 10.99
C GLU A 232 13.39 -11.12 10.18
N LEU A 233 12.70 -11.31 9.05
CA LEU A 233 12.29 -10.24 8.14
C LEU A 233 10.85 -9.78 8.36
N GLY A 234 10.15 -10.33 9.37
CA GLY A 234 8.74 -10.02 9.63
C GLY A 234 7.79 -10.51 8.54
N ILE A 235 8.20 -11.46 7.70
CA ILE A 235 7.36 -12.05 6.65
C ILE A 235 6.36 -13.02 7.31
N PRO A 236 5.04 -12.90 7.04
CA PRO A 236 4.03 -13.77 7.64
C PRO A 236 4.26 -15.26 7.32
N VAL A 237 4.36 -16.09 8.36
CA VAL A 237 4.47 -17.55 8.26
C VAL A 237 3.13 -18.20 8.61
N LYS A 238 2.55 -18.97 7.68
CA LYS A 238 1.30 -19.73 7.89
C LYS A 238 1.60 -21.22 7.98
N THR A 239 1.21 -21.85 9.07
CA THR A 239 1.33 -23.30 9.26
C THR A 239 -0.04 -23.96 9.13
N GLU A 240 -0.17 -24.92 8.22
CA GLU A 240 -1.31 -25.85 8.24
C GLU A 240 -0.90 -27.09 9.06
N GLN A 241 -1.04 -27.01 10.38
CA GLN A 241 -1.06 -28.20 11.23
C GLN A 241 -2.41 -28.28 11.96
N PRO A 242 -3.07 -29.45 12.01
CA PRO A 242 -4.16 -29.65 12.94
C PRO A 242 -3.60 -29.49 14.35
N ALA A 243 -4.20 -28.60 15.14
CA ALA A 243 -3.76 -28.32 16.50
C ALA A 243 -3.65 -29.61 17.32
N ILE A 244 -2.43 -30.08 17.58
CA ILE A 244 -2.18 -31.13 18.56
C ILE A 244 -2.51 -30.51 19.92
N LYS A 245 -3.68 -30.87 20.46
CA LYS A 245 -4.08 -30.53 21.83
C LYS A 245 -2.99 -31.06 22.77
N LYS A 246 -2.18 -30.16 23.34
CA LYS A 246 -1.29 -30.49 24.45
C LYS A 246 -2.15 -30.99 25.61
N THR A 247 -2.17 -32.30 25.81
CA THR A 247 -2.73 -32.94 26.99
C THR A 247 -1.93 -32.47 28.20
N LYS A 248 -2.54 -31.62 29.04
CA LYS A 248 -1.94 -31.23 30.33
C LYS A 248 -1.73 -32.50 31.15
N SER A 249 -0.47 -32.87 31.38
CA SER A 249 -0.11 -33.82 32.42
C SER A 249 -0.49 -33.22 33.77
N ARG A 250 -1.48 -33.82 34.44
CA ARG A 250 -1.78 -33.52 35.85
C ARG A 250 -0.66 -34.15 36.68
N SER A 251 0.24 -33.34 37.22
CA SER A 251 1.08 -33.77 38.33
C SER A 251 0.19 -34.00 39.55
N ARG A 252 0.10 -35.25 39.97
CA ARG A 252 -0.30 -35.66 41.32
C ARG A 252 0.94 -35.59 42.21
N GLN A 253 0.86 -34.87 43.32
CA GLN A 253 1.52 -35.09 44.62
C GLN A 253 1.05 -33.91 45.51
N GLY A 254 0.30 -34.09 46.59
CA GLY A 254 0.54 -34.96 47.75
C GLY A 254 1.17 -34.09 48.85
N GLN A 255 0.35 -33.46 49.71
CA GLN A 255 0.12 -33.84 51.13
C GLN A 255 1.28 -33.58 52.11
N ALA A 256 0.91 -32.94 53.23
CA ALA A 256 1.58 -32.86 54.55
C ALA A 256 2.83 -31.98 54.63
N ARG A 257 3.03 -31.10 55.61
CA ARG A 257 2.49 -30.97 56.99
C ARG A 257 2.22 -29.51 57.35
#